data_AF-A0ABD0NB32-F1
#
_entry.id   AF-A0ABD0NB32-F1
#
_cell.length_a   1.000
_cell.length_b   1.000
_cell.length_c   1.000
_cell.angle_alpha   90.00
_cell.angle_beta   90.00
_cell.angle_gamma   90.00
#
_symmetry.space_group_name_H-M   'P 1'
#
loop_
_entity.id
_entity.type
_entity.pdbx_description
1 polymer ?
#
loop_
_entity_poly.entity_id
_entity_poly.type
_entity_poly.pdbx_seq_one_letter_code
_entity_poly.pdbx_strand_id
1 'polypeptide(L)' 'GEVEVVIMDPSGKKGTVECSVEDKGNSSYRCTYKPTQEGQHTIYVTFAGGQISKSPYTVHVGE' A
#
# COMPACT_ATOMS: atom_id res chain seq x y z
N GLY A 1 -0.47 -17.34 -1.51
CA GLY A 1 -0.94 -16.46 -2.61
C GLY A 1 -0.02 -15.25 -2.64
N GLU A 2 0.14 -14.64 -3.79
CA GLU A 2 0.97 -13.43 -3.93
C GLU A 2 0.24 -12.22 -3.32
N VAL A 3 0.96 -11.41 -2.55
CA VAL A 3 0.46 -10.14 -2.00
C VAL A 3 1.05 -9.00 -2.81
N GLU A 4 0.20 -8.13 -3.32
CA GLU A 4 0.61 -6.94 -4.06
C GLU A 4 0.09 -5.68 -3.37
N VAL A 5 0.93 -4.65 -3.34
CA VAL A 5 0.61 -3.36 -2.73
C VAL A 5 0.88 -2.24 -3.73
N VAL A 6 -0.15 -1.48 -4.05
CA VAL A 6 -0.06 -0.32 -4.94
C VAL A 6 -0.43 0.93 -4.15
N ILE A 7 0.44 1.92 -4.17
CA ILE A 7 0.23 3.19 -3.48
C ILE A 7 -0.12 4.24 -4.52
N MET A 8 -1.21 4.96 -4.27
CA MET A 8 -1.59 6.17 -4.97
C MET A 8 -1.19 7.38 -4.14
N ASP A 9 -0.39 8.26 -4.74
CA ASP A 9 0.04 9.51 -4.12
C ASP A 9 -1.09 10.57 -4.12
N PRO A 10 -0.92 11.70 -3.40
CA PRO A 10 -1.93 12.75 -3.32
C PRO A 10 -2.25 13.41 -4.68
N SER A 11 -1.39 13.26 -5.68
CA SER A 11 -1.63 13.74 -7.04
C SER A 11 -2.46 12.76 -7.89
N GLY A 12 -2.83 11.60 -7.33
CA GLY A 12 -3.59 10.56 -7.99
C GLY A 12 -2.74 9.59 -8.81
N LYS A 13 -1.41 9.67 -8.75
CA LYS A 13 -0.53 8.75 -9.50
C LYS A 13 -0.30 7.48 -8.70
N LYS A 14 -0.43 6.33 -9.37
CA LYS A 14 -0.23 4.99 -8.80
C LYS A 14 1.16 4.47 -9.09
N GLY A 15 1.72 3.70 -8.15
CA GLY A 15 3.00 3.00 -8.35
C GLY A 15 4.21 3.93 -8.44
N THR A 16 4.05 5.21 -8.11
CA THR A 16 5.16 6.18 -8.03
C THR A 16 5.96 6.03 -6.74
N VAL A 17 5.40 5.38 -5.74
CA VAL A 17 6.05 5.12 -4.45
C VAL A 17 6.32 3.62 -4.34
N GLU A 18 7.61 3.27 -4.29
CA GLU A 18 8.02 1.90 -4.06
C GLU A 18 7.57 1.42 -2.68
N CYS A 19 7.03 0.20 -2.63
CA CYS A 19 6.64 -0.47 -1.40
C CYS A 19 7.36 -1.81 -1.30
N SER A 20 8.09 -2.02 -0.20
CA SER A 20 8.67 -3.31 0.14
C SER A 20 7.65 -4.14 0.90
N VAL A 21 7.42 -5.37 0.43
CA VAL A 21 6.52 -6.34 1.08
C VAL A 21 7.36 -7.47 1.67
N GLU A 22 7.28 -7.63 2.99
CA GLU A 22 7.96 -8.69 3.73
C GLU A 22 6.92 -9.68 4.28
N ASP A 23 7.08 -10.96 3.97
CA ASP A 23 6.30 -12.04 4.59
C ASP A 23 6.85 -12.32 6.01
N LYS A 24 6.01 -12.11 7.03
CA LYS A 24 6.34 -12.37 8.44
C LYS A 24 5.93 -13.77 8.90
N GLY A 25 5.36 -14.59 8.02
CA GLY A 25 4.73 -15.87 8.35
C GLY A 25 3.37 -15.69 9.02
N ASN A 26 2.69 -16.81 9.26
CA ASN A 26 1.38 -16.85 9.94
C ASN A 26 0.32 -15.92 9.31
N SER A 27 0.31 -15.82 7.97
CA SER A 27 -0.58 -14.92 7.22
C SER A 27 -0.43 -13.44 7.57
N SER A 28 0.75 -13.04 8.07
CA SER A 28 1.08 -11.66 8.40
C SER A 28 2.11 -11.12 7.41
N TYR A 29 1.84 -9.94 6.86
CA TYR A 29 2.70 -9.27 5.90
C TYR A 29 3.01 -7.87 6.41
N ARG A 30 4.25 -7.42 6.23
CA ARG A 30 4.68 -6.06 6.53
C ARG A 30 4.95 -5.32 5.23
N CYS A 31 4.24 -4.22 5.05
CA CYS A 31 4.39 -3.34 3.89
C CYS A 31 5.06 -2.04 4.35
N THR A 32 6.18 -1.68 3.73
CA THR A 32 6.95 -0.47 4.07
C THR A 32 7.10 0.39 2.83
N TYR A 33 6.71 1.66 2.93
CA TYR A 33 6.90 2.64 1.88
C TYR A 33 7.45 3.95 2.44
N LYS A 34 8.08 4.75 1.58
CA LYS A 34 8.59 6.08 1.93
C LYS A 34 7.87 7.15 1.11
N PRO A 35 6.91 7.89 1.70
CA PRO A 35 6.22 8.95 0.97
C PRO A 35 7.19 10.07 0.55
N THR A 36 6.97 10.60 -0.65
CA THR A 36 7.75 11.73 -1.21
C THR A 36 6.96 13.04 -1.25
N GLN A 37 5.65 12.97 -1.02
CA GLN A 37 4.73 14.10 -0.99
C GLN A 37 3.96 14.06 0.34
N GLU A 38 3.57 15.23 0.83
CA GLU A 38 2.64 15.37 1.95
C GLU A 38 1.19 15.26 1.44
N GLY A 39 0.28 14.85 2.32
CA GLY A 39 -1.14 14.73 2.02
C GLY A 39 -1.66 13.29 1.99
N GLN A 40 -2.85 13.13 1.42
CA GLN A 40 -3.62 11.88 1.46
C GLN A 40 -3.09 10.85 0.45
N HIS A 41 -2.58 9.72 0.95
CA HIS A 41 -2.19 8.56 0.17
C HIS A 41 -3.26 7.47 0.25
N THR A 42 -3.45 6.72 -0.84
CA THR A 42 -4.38 5.59 -0.89
C THR A 42 -3.63 4.30 -1.20
N ILE A 43 -3.73 3.33 -0.31
CA ILE A 43 -2.99 2.05 -0.37
C ILE A 43 -3.96 0.94 -0.77
N TYR A 44 -3.72 0.37 -1.95
CA TYR A 44 -4.44 -0.78 -2.48
C TYR A 44 -3.66 -2.05 -2.14
N VAL A 45 -4.36 -3.08 -1.66
CA VAL A 45 -3.78 -4.35 -1.26
C VAL A 45 -4.59 -5.47 -1.90
N THR A 46 -3.92 -6.36 -2.63
CA THR A 46 -4.52 -7.54 -3.23
C THR A 46 -3.82 -8.81 -2.73
N PHE A 47 -4.57 -9.91 -2.73
CA PHE A 47 -4.07 -11.25 -2.48
C PHE A 47 -4.55 -12.18 -3.58
N ALA A 48 -3.61 -12.87 -4.24
CA ALA A 48 -3.90 -13.75 -5.37
C ALA A 48 -4.76 -13.07 -6.47
N GLY A 49 -4.45 -11.81 -6.78
CA GLY A 49 -5.14 -11.01 -7.79
C GLY A 49 -6.50 -10.42 -7.37
N GLY A 50 -6.99 -10.74 -6.16
CA GLY A 50 -8.25 -10.21 -5.62
C GLY A 50 -8.02 -9.16 -4.54
N GLN A 51 -8.86 -8.12 -4.50
CA GLN A 51 -8.79 -7.11 -3.44
C GLN A 51 -9.17 -7.70 -2.09
N ILE A 52 -8.37 -7.41 -1.06
CA ILE A 52 -8.66 -7.89 0.30
C ILE A 52 -9.78 -7.05 0.94
N SER A 53 -10.39 -7.60 1.99
CA SER A 53 -11.33 -6.85 2.82
C SER A 53 -10.66 -5.59 3.39
N LYS A 54 -11.40 -4.48 3.44
CA LYS A 54 -10.97 -3.15 3.91
C LYS A 54 -9.96 -2.41 3.05
N SER A 55 -9.39 -3.04 2.01
CA SER A 55 -8.68 -2.28 0.99
C SER A 55 -9.70 -1.48 0.16
N PRO A 56 -9.38 -0.24 -0.26
CA PRO A 56 -8.15 0.51 0.00
C PRO A 56 -8.10 1.18 1.38
N TYR A 57 -6.88 1.44 1.85
CA TYR A 57 -6.60 2.17 3.09
C TYR A 57 -6.17 3.60 2.77
N THR A 58 -6.61 4.57 3.58
CA THR A 58 -6.22 5.98 3.45
C THR A 58 -5.24 6.36 4.56
N VAL A 59 -4.12 6.99 4.20
CA VAL A 59 -3.09 7.45 5.13
C VAL A 59 -2.79 8.93 4.86
N HIS A 60 -2.81 9.76 5.90
CA HIS A 60 -2.39 11.17 5.82
C HIS A 60 -0.94 11.29 6.29
N VAL A 61 -0.10 11.89 5.45
CA VAL A 61 1.33 12.10 5.72
C VAL A 61 1.60 13.58 5.90
N GLY A 62 2.32 13.97 6.97
CA GLY A 62 2.72 15.35 7.22
C GLY A 62 1.75 16.18 8.07
N GLU A 63 0.84 15.53 8.80
CA GLU A 63 0.02 16.20 9.83
C GLU A 63 0.77 16.39 11.15
#